data_AF-T1ANA7-F1
#
_entry.id   AF-T1ANA7-F1
#
_cell.length_a   1.000
_cell.length_b   1.000
_cell.length_c   1.000
_cell.angle_alpha   90.00
_cell.angle_beta   90.00
_cell.angle_gamma   90.00
#
_symmetry.space_group_name_H-M   'P 1'
#
loop_
_entity.id
_entity.type
_entity.pdbx_description
1 polymer ?
#
loop_
_entity_poly.entity_id
_entity_poly.type
_entity_poly.pdbx_seq_one_letter_code
_entity_poly.pdbx_strand_id
1 'polypeptide(L)'
;MCELFEWRSANGRLKEMSCRVAMLKMHRDGLIDLPAPRWARPRSYQVVATSAGDPQPEWGGTVNDLGQLKVVPVARGAPLRLWNEVVARHHYLGYKMLPGAQLRYFIRD
;
A
#
# COMPACT_ATOMS: atom_id res chain seq x y z
N MET A 1 -23.77 -8.43 -10.96
CA MET A 1 -23.31 -7.32 -11.84
C MET A 1 -22.06 -7.71 -12.62
N CYS A 2 -20.86 -7.78 -12.02
CA CYS A 2 -19.65 -8.15 -12.78
C CYS A 2 -19.79 -9.49 -13.51
N GLU A 3 -20.38 -10.50 -12.88
CA GLU A 3 -20.65 -11.81 -13.50
C GLU A 3 -21.64 -11.70 -14.67
N LEU A 4 -22.75 -10.99 -14.47
CA LEU A 4 -23.80 -10.78 -15.47
C LEU A 4 -23.27 -10.15 -16.77
N PHE A 5 -22.30 -9.25 -16.65
CA PHE A 5 -21.67 -8.57 -17.80
C PHE A 5 -20.33 -9.19 -18.22
N GLU A 6 -19.97 -10.34 -17.64
CA GLU A 6 -18.66 -10.98 -17.82
C GLU A 6 -17.47 -10.02 -17.66
N TRP A 7 -17.62 -9.02 -16.78
CA TRP A 7 -16.69 -7.92 -16.66
C TRP A 7 -15.46 -8.34 -15.83
N ARG A 8 -14.43 -8.81 -16.53
CA ARG A 8 -13.21 -9.40 -15.95
C ARG A 8 -11.94 -8.57 -16.21
N SER A 9 -10.94 -8.71 -15.35
CA SER A 9 -9.59 -8.16 -15.53
C SER A 9 -8.70 -9.12 -16.34
N ALA A 10 -7.54 -8.64 -16.77
CA ALA A 10 -6.56 -9.42 -17.55
C ALA A 10 -6.13 -10.73 -16.87
N ASN A 11 -6.23 -10.82 -15.54
CA ASN A 11 -5.98 -12.04 -14.77
C ASN A 11 -7.22 -12.91 -14.54
N GLY A 12 -8.30 -12.70 -15.30
CA GLY A 12 -9.56 -13.48 -15.26
C GLY A 12 -10.48 -13.21 -14.07
N ARG A 13 -10.04 -12.44 -13.06
CA ARG A 13 -10.85 -12.09 -11.88
C ARG A 13 -11.94 -11.06 -12.25
N LEU A 14 -13.04 -11.04 -11.50
CA LEU A 14 -14.09 -10.02 -11.68
C LEU A 14 -13.55 -8.62 -11.38
N LYS A 15 -13.97 -7.63 -12.18
CA LYS A 15 -13.63 -6.20 -11.99
C LYS A 15 -14.50 -5.53 -10.91
N GLU A 16 -14.57 -6.12 -9.72
CA GLU A 16 -15.44 -5.68 -8.62
C GLU A 16 -15.23 -4.20 -8.26
N MET A 17 -13.97 -3.76 -8.14
CA MET A 17 -13.65 -2.38 -7.79
C MET A 17 -14.11 -1.39 -8.87
N SER A 18 -13.87 -1.69 -10.15
CA SER A 18 -14.31 -0.84 -11.26
C SER A 18 -15.83 -0.80 -11.36
N CYS A 19 -16.49 -1.95 -11.21
CA CYS A 19 -17.95 -2.05 -11.22
C CYS A 19 -18.56 -1.25 -10.06
N ARG A 20 -18.00 -1.34 -8.85
CA ARG A 20 -18.45 -0.55 -7.70
C ARG A 20 -18.30 0.95 -7.97
N VAL A 21 -17.17 1.39 -8.52
CA VAL A 21 -16.96 2.81 -8.88
C VAL A 21 -17.99 3.27 -9.91
N ALA A 22 -18.24 2.48 -10.95
CA ALA A 22 -19.24 2.78 -11.98
C ALA A 22 -20.66 2.86 -11.40
N MET A 23 -21.08 1.89 -10.59
CA MET A 23 -22.40 1.91 -9.93
C MET A 23 -22.57 3.11 -8.98
N LEU A 24 -21.54 3.41 -8.18
CA LEU A 24 -21.57 4.58 -7.30
C LEU A 24 -21.68 5.88 -8.09
N LYS A 25 -21.04 5.97 -9.27
CA LYS A 25 -21.19 7.12 -10.15
C LYS A 25 -22.60 7.21 -10.73
N MET A 26 -23.13 6.12 -11.30
CA MET A 26 -24.50 6.06 -11.82
C MET A 26 -25.54 6.45 -10.77
N HIS A 27 -25.35 6.04 -9.52
CA HIS A 27 -26.23 6.44 -8.42
C HIS A 27 -26.16 7.93 -8.11
N ARG A 28 -24.96 8.52 -8.05
CA ARG A 28 -24.79 9.98 -7.87
C ARG A 28 -25.37 10.78 -9.02
N ASP A 29 -25.30 10.23 -10.23
CA ASP A 29 -25.86 10.82 -11.43
C ASP A 29 -27.39 10.57 -11.55
N GLY A 30 -28.02 9.90 -10.57
CA GLY A 30 -29.47 9.67 -10.50
C GLY A 30 -30.01 8.57 -11.42
N LEU A 31 -29.14 7.76 -12.03
CA LEU A 31 -29.52 6.72 -12.99
C LEU A 31 -30.01 5.43 -12.33
N ILE A 32 -29.56 5.18 -11.09
CA ILE A 32 -29.95 4.02 -10.28
C ILE A 32 -30.02 4.40 -8.81
N ASP A 33 -30.81 3.67 -8.02
CA ASP A 33 -30.81 3.79 -6.56
C ASP A 33 -30.04 2.64 -5.92
N LEU A 34 -28.99 2.98 -5.16
CA LEU A 34 -28.23 2.01 -4.39
C LEU A 34 -28.67 2.02 -2.93
N PRO A 35 -28.73 0.86 -2.25
CA PRO A 35 -29.00 0.81 -0.83
C PRO A 35 -27.89 1.48 -0.03
N ALA A 36 -28.22 1.94 1.18
CA ALA A 36 -27.24 2.50 2.09
C ALA A 36 -26.08 1.51 2.37
N PRO A 37 -24.85 2.01 2.61
CA PRO A 37 -23.72 1.15 2.96
C PRO A 37 -24.01 0.33 4.22
N ARG A 38 -23.77 -0.98 4.15
CA ARG A 38 -23.96 -1.90 5.30
C ARG A 38 -22.88 -1.77 6.38
N TRP A 39 -21.72 -1.24 6.02
CA TRP A 39 -20.57 -1.12 6.93
C TRP A 39 -19.96 0.27 6.86
N ALA A 40 -19.45 0.73 7.99
CA ALA A 40 -18.68 1.95 8.09
C ALA A 40 -17.39 1.85 7.27
N ARG A 41 -16.85 3.01 6.87
CA ARG A 41 -15.53 3.07 6.24
C ARG A 41 -14.49 2.56 7.24
N PRO A 42 -13.60 1.63 6.83
CA PRO A 42 -12.50 1.22 7.70
C PRO A 42 -11.64 2.42 8.06
N ARG A 43 -11.11 2.41 9.29
CA ARG A 43 -10.20 3.46 9.76
C ARG A 43 -8.96 3.51 8.86
N SER A 44 -8.46 4.72 8.62
CA SER A 44 -7.20 4.90 7.89
C SER A 44 -6.07 4.16 8.60
N TYR A 45 -5.21 3.50 7.82
CA TYR A 45 -4.02 2.87 8.37
C TYR A 45 -3.15 3.94 9.05
N GLN A 46 -2.73 3.64 10.27
CA GLN A 46 -1.82 4.48 11.05
C GLN A 46 -0.51 3.74 11.25
N VAL A 47 0.59 4.44 11.01
CA VAL A 47 1.93 3.94 11.32
C VAL A 47 2.14 4.05 12.83
N VAL A 48 2.65 2.99 13.43
CA VAL A 48 3.04 2.95 14.84
C VAL A 48 4.56 3.00 14.90
N ALA A 49 5.10 4.00 15.58
CA ALA A 49 6.54 4.10 15.82
C ALA A 49 6.97 3.05 16.84
N THR A 50 8.14 2.45 16.60
CA THR A 50 8.79 1.46 17.46
C THR A 50 10.28 1.79 17.56
N SER A 51 10.98 1.15 18.48
CA SER A 51 12.44 1.30 18.57
C SER A 51 13.18 0.72 17.35
N ALA A 52 12.54 -0.18 16.59
CA ALA A 52 13.14 -0.78 15.41
C ALA A 52 13.31 0.21 14.24
N GLY A 53 12.54 1.30 14.22
CA GLY A 53 12.67 2.38 13.24
C GLY A 53 13.58 3.53 13.69
N ASP A 54 14.21 3.42 14.86
CA ASP A 54 15.04 4.48 15.42
C ASP A 54 16.25 4.81 14.53
N PRO A 55 16.64 6.11 14.46
CA PRO A 55 17.87 6.50 13.77
C PRO A 55 19.03 5.64 14.26
N GLN A 56 19.78 5.09 13.31
CA GLN A 56 21.02 4.41 13.60
C GLN A 56 22.15 5.44 13.66
N PRO A 57 23.27 5.13 14.33
CA PRO A 57 24.46 5.97 14.29
C PRO A 57 24.86 6.29 12.84
N GLU A 58 25.36 7.51 12.63
CA GLU A 58 25.87 7.90 11.32
C GLU A 58 27.00 6.96 10.90
N TRP A 59 26.94 6.53 9.64
CA TRP A 59 27.98 5.67 9.10
C TRP A 59 29.19 6.53 8.70
N GLY A 60 30.35 6.21 9.29
CA GLY A 60 31.59 6.97 9.12
C GLY A 60 32.58 6.40 8.11
N GLY A 61 32.19 5.38 7.34
CA GLY A 61 33.05 4.76 6.32
C GLY A 61 33.08 5.52 4.99
N THR A 62 33.92 5.04 4.08
CA THR A 62 33.90 5.41 2.66
C THR A 62 33.05 4.42 1.89
N VAL A 63 32.51 4.82 0.72
CA VAL A 63 31.68 3.93 -0.11
C VAL A 63 32.38 2.60 -0.45
N ASN A 64 33.71 2.58 -0.50
CA ASN A 64 34.51 1.38 -0.74
C ASN A 64 34.52 0.40 0.45
N ASP A 65 34.17 0.86 1.65
CA ASP A 65 34.04 0.04 2.85
C ASP A 65 32.69 -0.69 2.92
N LEU A 66 31.75 -0.37 2.01
CA LEU A 66 30.47 -1.07 1.92
C LEU A 66 30.65 -2.43 1.25
N GLY A 67 30.08 -3.46 1.89
CA GLY A 67 29.98 -4.80 1.31
C GLY A 67 29.03 -4.86 0.11
N GLN A 68 28.68 -6.09 -0.29
CA GLN A 68 27.80 -6.30 -1.43
C GLN A 68 26.34 -5.91 -1.10
N LEU A 69 25.94 -4.78 -1.66
CA LEU A 69 24.59 -4.34 -2.00
C LEU A 69 23.55 -5.45 -2.29
N LYS A 70 22.64 -5.77 -1.37
CA LYS A 70 21.48 -6.65 -1.61
C LYS A 70 20.15 -5.89 -1.52
N VAL A 71 19.31 -6.10 -2.54
CA VAL A 71 17.91 -5.64 -2.55
C VAL A 71 17.03 -6.77 -2.01
N VAL A 72 16.49 -6.59 -0.81
CA VAL A 72 15.73 -7.63 -0.10
C VAL A 72 14.24 -7.30 -0.14
N PRO A 73 13.38 -8.09 -0.82
CA PRO A 73 11.95 -7.88 -0.84
C PRO A 73 11.32 -7.91 0.56
N VAL A 74 10.40 -7.01 0.83
CA VAL A 74 9.71 -6.91 2.12
C VAL A 74 8.55 -7.88 2.16
N ALA A 75 8.63 -8.84 3.10
CA ALA A 75 7.54 -9.76 3.40
C ALA A 75 6.40 -9.08 4.18
N ARG A 76 5.22 -9.72 4.19
CA ARG A 76 4.06 -9.27 4.97
C ARG A 76 4.34 -9.34 6.48
N GLY A 77 3.54 -8.64 7.28
CA GLY A 77 3.63 -8.68 8.74
C GLY A 77 4.62 -7.67 9.31
N ALA A 78 5.49 -8.11 10.22
CA ALA A 78 6.44 -7.22 10.91
C ALA A 78 7.39 -6.47 9.95
N PRO A 79 7.98 -7.11 8.90
CA PRO A 79 8.86 -6.39 7.97
C PRO A 79 8.15 -5.27 7.22
N LEU A 80 6.89 -5.49 6.79
CA LEU A 80 6.08 -4.46 6.15
C LEU A 80 5.77 -3.29 7.09
N ARG A 81 5.48 -3.57 8.36
CA ARG A 81 5.26 -2.51 9.36
C ARG A 81 6.51 -1.69 9.58
N LEU A 82 7.67 -2.34 9.72
CA LEU A 82 8.96 -1.66 9.84
C LEU A 82 9.27 -0.82 8.60
N TRP A 83 9.01 -1.33 7.40
CA TRP A 83 9.21 -0.56 6.18
C TRP A 83 8.33 0.70 6.15
N ASN A 84 7.04 0.56 6.48
CA ASN A 84 6.13 1.71 6.55
C ASN A 84 6.59 2.73 7.60
N GLU A 85 7.11 2.25 8.73
CA GLU A 85 7.63 3.08 9.81
C GLU A 85 8.87 3.86 9.40
N VAL A 86 9.86 3.18 8.82
CA VAL A 86 11.11 3.82 8.33
C VAL A 86 10.78 4.87 7.27
N VAL A 87 9.86 4.58 6.34
CA VAL A 87 9.39 5.57 5.37
C VAL A 87 8.67 6.74 6.05
N ALA A 88 7.82 6.47 7.05
CA ALA A 88 7.11 7.52 7.76
C ALA A 88 8.04 8.49 8.49
N ARG A 89 9.14 7.96 9.04
CA ARG A 89 10.08 8.70 9.87
C ARG A 89 11.13 9.45 9.04
N HIS A 90 11.67 8.82 8.01
CA HIS A 90 12.87 9.28 7.31
C HIS A 90 12.61 9.84 5.91
N HIS A 91 11.45 9.52 5.30
CA HIS A 91 11.10 10.14 4.02
C HIS A 91 10.45 11.51 4.27
N TYR A 92 10.90 12.55 3.57
CA TYR A 92 10.42 13.93 3.75
C TYR A 92 8.90 14.13 3.55
N LEU A 93 8.22 13.21 2.83
CA LEU A 93 6.76 13.22 2.66
C LEU A 93 5.99 12.37 3.69
N GLY A 94 6.71 11.66 4.56
CA GLY A 94 6.17 10.62 5.42
C GLY A 94 5.53 9.46 4.64
N TYR A 95 4.88 8.56 5.38
CA TYR A 95 4.18 7.42 4.81
C TYR A 95 2.76 7.79 4.39
N LYS A 96 2.40 7.44 3.16
CA LYS A 96 1.04 7.48 2.66
C LYS A 96 0.71 6.12 2.05
N MET A 97 -0.56 5.72 2.08
CA MET A 97 -0.99 4.55 1.32
C MET A 97 -0.72 4.81 -0.16
N LEU A 98 0.21 4.05 -0.71
CA LEU A 98 0.53 4.10 -2.12
C LEU A 98 -0.63 3.45 -2.90
N PRO A 99 -1.07 4.00 -4.03
CA PRO A 99 -2.03 3.36 -4.92
C PRO A 99 -1.36 2.30 -5.80
N GLY A 100 -2.15 1.39 -6.36
CA GLY A 100 -1.69 0.42 -7.36
C GLY A 100 -0.83 -0.74 -6.82
N ALA A 101 -0.30 -1.53 -7.74
CA ALA A 101 0.61 -2.65 -7.41
C ALA A 101 1.99 -2.12 -7.01
N GLN A 102 2.57 -2.68 -5.95
CA GLN A 102 3.80 -2.17 -5.35
C GLN A 102 4.75 -3.30 -4.97
N LEU A 103 6.04 -3.04 -5.17
CA LEU A 103 7.14 -3.78 -4.58
C LEU A 103 7.81 -2.89 -3.51
N ARG A 104 8.17 -3.50 -2.38
CA ARG A 104 8.88 -2.86 -1.28
C ARG A 104 10.14 -3.66 -1.01
N TYR A 105 11.25 -2.98 -0.71
CA TYR A 105 12.53 -3.61 -0.43
C TYR A 105 13.30 -2.86 0.65
N PHE A 106 14.19 -3.57 1.32
CA PHE A 106 15.28 -3.02 2.11
C PHE A 106 16.59 -3.15 1.32
N ILE A 107 17.54 -2.25 1.59
CA ILE A 107 18.93 -2.37 1.15
C ILE A 107 19.74 -2.90 2.34
N ARG A 108 20.57 -3.91 2.11
CA ARG A 108 21.45 -4.55 3.11
C ARG A 108 22.80 -4.89 2.49
N ASP A 109 23.88 -4.77 3.26
CA ASP A 109 25.23 -5.23 2.92
C ASP A 109 25.47 -6.72 3.24
#